data_AF-A0A8C6XI03-F1
#
_entry.id   AF-A0A8C6XI03-F1
#
_cell.length_a   1.000
_cell.length_b   1.000
_cell.length_c   1.000
_cell.angle_alpha   90.00
_cell.angle_beta   90.00
_cell.angle_gamma   90.00
#
_symmetry.space_group_name_H-M   'P 1'
#
loop_
_entity.id
_entity.type
_entity.pdbx_description
1 polymer ?
#
loop_
_entity_poly.entity_id
_entity_poly.type
_entity_poly.pdbx_seq_one_letter_code
_entity_poly.pdbx_strand_id
1 'polypeptide(L)'
;MDQIGTCWPRSSGGDLVERPCPEYVNGVKYNTTRNAYRECMENGTWAFKVNYTQCEPILDEETKPALHYKVAMIINYLGHCISIGALIVAFLLFLCLR
;
A
#
# COMPACT_ATOMS: atom_id res chain seq x y z
N MET A 1 -13.67 22.37 -2.56
CA MET A 1 -12.50 21.57 -2.15
C MET A 1 -12.62 20.21 -2.80
N ASP A 2 -11.56 19.76 -3.44
CA ASP A 2 -11.44 18.43 -4.03
C ASP A 2 -11.45 17.38 -2.92
N GLN A 3 -12.14 16.26 -3.16
CA GLN A 3 -12.39 15.21 -2.17
C GLN A 3 -11.12 14.55 -1.60
N ILE A 4 -9.95 14.82 -2.19
CA ILE A 4 -8.66 14.20 -1.89
C ILE A 4 -7.72 15.21 -1.19
N GLY A 5 -8.15 16.47 -1.01
CA GLY A 5 -7.37 17.49 -0.29
C GLY A 5 -6.09 17.94 -1.00
N THR A 6 -6.10 18.03 -2.33
CA THR A 6 -4.91 18.37 -3.11
C THR A 6 -4.77 19.90 -3.22
N CYS A 7 -3.59 20.45 -2.89
CA CYS A 7 -3.38 21.90 -3.08
C CYS A 7 -3.21 22.23 -4.57
N TRP A 8 -4.05 23.12 -5.12
CA TRP A 8 -3.91 23.62 -6.48
C TRP A 8 -3.42 25.08 -6.48
N PRO A 9 -2.45 25.44 -7.34
CA PRO A 9 -1.95 26.81 -7.44
C PRO A 9 -3.01 27.74 -8.02
N ARG A 10 -2.86 29.05 -7.78
CA ARG A 10 -3.71 30.06 -8.44
C ARG A 10 -3.48 30.02 -9.95
N SER A 11 -4.56 30.05 -10.71
CA SER A 11 -4.59 30.03 -12.18
C SER A 11 -5.67 30.97 -12.69
N SER A 12 -5.54 31.43 -13.94
CA SER A 12 -6.53 32.27 -14.59
C SER A 12 -7.73 31.44 -15.03
N GLY A 13 -8.89 32.07 -15.21
CA GLY A 13 -10.06 31.39 -15.77
C GLY A 13 -9.77 30.93 -17.20
N GLY A 14 -10.06 29.67 -17.50
CA GLY A 14 -9.75 29.01 -18.77
C GLY A 14 -8.43 28.24 -18.78
N ASP A 15 -7.62 28.32 -17.72
CA ASP A 15 -6.33 27.62 -17.66
C ASP A 15 -6.49 26.14 -17.27
N LEU A 16 -5.75 25.29 -17.97
CA LEU A 16 -5.53 23.89 -17.59
C LEU A 16 -4.26 23.79 -16.73
N VAL A 17 -4.42 23.38 -15.48
CA VAL A 17 -3.32 23.20 -14.52
C VAL A 17 -2.94 21.74 -14.43
N GLU A 18 -1.65 21.45 -14.55
CA GLU A 18 -1.08 20.13 -14.33
C GLU A 18 -0.33 20.06 -13.00
N ARG A 19 -0.45 18.93 -12.30
CA ARG A 19 0.38 18.60 -11.14
C ARG A 19 0.75 17.12 -11.18
N PRO A 20 1.91 16.74 -10.61
CA PRO A 20 2.22 15.32 -10.42
C PRO A 20 1.15 14.65 -9.55
N CYS A 21 0.89 13.37 -9.83
CA CYS A 21 0.00 12.55 -9.02
C CYS A 21 0.46 12.53 -7.54
N PRO A 22 -0.47 12.51 -6.58
CA PRO A 22 -0.13 12.43 -5.16
C PRO A 22 0.64 11.14 -4.86
N GLU A 23 1.63 11.21 -3.97
CA GLU A 23 2.45 10.04 -3.61
C GLU A 23 1.64 8.99 -2.85
N TYR A 24 0.73 9.42 -1.98
CA TYR A 24 -0.16 8.55 -1.21
C TYR A 24 -1.60 9.08 -1.21
N VAL A 25 -2.56 8.21 -1.51
CA VAL A 25 -4.00 8.48 -1.33
C VAL A 25 -4.62 7.28 -0.62
N ASN A 26 -5.24 7.52 0.54
CA ASN A 26 -5.87 6.49 1.36
C ASN A 26 -4.96 5.28 1.66
N GLY A 27 -3.65 5.52 1.85
CA GLY A 27 -2.66 4.47 2.14
C GLY A 27 -2.12 3.71 0.93
N VAL A 28 -2.61 4.00 -0.29
CA VAL A 28 -2.09 3.42 -1.53
C VAL A 28 -1.06 4.36 -2.14
N LYS A 29 0.11 3.81 -2.53
CA LYS A 29 1.18 4.55 -3.19
C LYS A 29 0.89 4.69 -4.68
N TYR A 30 1.04 5.89 -5.26
CA TYR A 30 0.81 6.14 -6.68
C TYR A 30 2.06 6.65 -7.39
N ASN A 31 2.08 6.51 -8.72
CA ASN A 31 3.22 6.91 -9.54
C ASN A 31 3.29 8.43 -9.73
N THR A 32 4.22 9.07 -9.04
CA THR A 32 4.45 10.53 -9.08
C THR A 32 5.08 11.01 -10.39
N THR A 33 5.51 10.11 -11.28
CA THR A 33 6.04 10.44 -12.61
C THR A 33 4.96 10.93 -13.57
N ARG A 34 3.69 10.58 -13.29
CA ARG A 34 2.53 10.97 -14.11
C ARG A 34 1.86 12.21 -13.53
N ASN A 35 1.15 12.95 -14.40
CA ASN A 35 0.47 14.19 -14.02
C ASN A 35 -1.05 14.01 -14.01
N ALA A 36 -1.70 14.65 -13.04
CA ALA A 36 -3.12 14.89 -12.99
C ALA A 36 -3.44 16.29 -13.51
N TYR A 37 -4.57 16.43 -14.21
CA TYR A 37 -4.98 17.68 -14.85
C TYR A 37 -6.27 18.22 -14.24
N ARG A 38 -6.31 19.53 -14.02
CA ARG A 38 -7.50 20.23 -13.53
C ARG A 38 -7.68 21.57 -14.22
N GLU A 39 -8.88 21.83 -14.67
CA GLU A 39 -9.26 23.07 -15.32
C GLU A 39 -9.82 24.09 -14.31
N CYS A 40 -9.38 25.34 -14.44
CA CYS A 40 -10.03 26.49 -13.83
C CYS A 40 -11.04 27.04 -14.83
N MET A 41 -12.34 26.99 -14.51
CA MET A 41 -13.38 27.51 -15.40
C MET A 41 -13.26 29.03 -15.56
N GLU A 42 -13.75 29.58 -16.69
CA GLU A 42 -13.78 31.04 -16.93
C GLU A 42 -14.50 31.82 -15.82
N ASN A 43 -15.44 31.17 -15.12
CA ASN A 43 -16.13 31.73 -13.96
C ASN A 43 -15.24 31.86 -12.69
N GLY A 44 -13.94 31.56 -12.78
CA GLY A 44 -13.00 31.62 -11.65
C GLY A 44 -13.19 30.51 -10.62
N THR A 45 -13.88 29.43 -11.00
CA THR A 45 -14.15 28.28 -10.14
C THR A 45 -13.51 27.04 -10.71
N TRP A 46 -13.03 26.16 -9.83
CA TRP A 46 -12.40 24.91 -10.27
C TRP A 46 -13.42 23.92 -10.81
N ALA A 47 -13.03 23.17 -11.86
CA ALA A 47 -13.80 22.04 -12.34
C ALA A 47 -14.10 21.03 -11.22
N PHE A 48 -15.31 20.46 -11.25
CA PHE A 48 -15.79 19.51 -10.24
C PHE A 48 -14.99 18.20 -10.26
N LYS A 49 -14.58 17.74 -11.44
CA LYS A 49 -13.76 16.53 -11.61
C LYS A 49 -12.33 16.89 -12.02
N VAL A 50 -11.38 16.20 -11.42
CA VAL A 50 -9.97 16.21 -11.80
C VAL A 50 -9.69 14.97 -12.64
N ASN A 51 -8.89 15.11 -13.68
CA ASN A 51 -8.50 13.99 -14.52
C ASN A 51 -7.29 13.27 -13.91
N TYR A 52 -7.57 12.17 -13.20
CA TYR A 52 -6.60 11.26 -12.61
C TYR A 52 -6.30 10.03 -13.48
N THR A 53 -6.68 10.02 -14.77
CA THR A 53 -6.55 8.83 -15.63
C THR A 53 -5.10 8.36 -15.79
N GLN A 54 -4.12 9.24 -15.55
CA GLN A 54 -2.70 8.87 -15.59
C GLN A 54 -2.12 8.44 -14.25
N CYS A 55 -2.88 8.54 -13.15
CA CYS A 55 -2.38 8.19 -11.82
C CYS A 55 -2.59 6.71 -11.55
N GLU A 56 -1.57 5.90 -11.84
CA GLU A 56 -1.56 4.47 -11.58
C GLU A 56 -0.97 4.16 -10.19
N PRO A 57 -1.57 3.23 -9.43
CA PRO A 57 -1.02 2.80 -8.15
C PRO A 57 0.30 2.05 -8.38
N ILE A 58 1.35 2.42 -7.65
CA ILE A 58 2.58 1.64 -7.60
C ILE A 58 2.34 0.52 -6.58
N LEU A 59 2.12 -0.71 -7.06
CA LEU A 59 2.22 -1.92 -6.24
C LEU A 59 3.70 -2.20 -5.92
N ASP A 60 4.36 -1.26 -5.26
CA ASP A 60 5.68 -1.50 -4.67
C ASP A 60 5.44 -1.99 -3.24
N GLU A 61 5.98 -3.15 -2.92
CA GLU A 61 6.30 -3.59 -1.55
C GLU A 61 5.24 -4.23 -0.63
N GLU A 62 4.02 -4.59 -1.03
CA GLU A 62 3.31 -5.63 -0.23
C GLU A 62 3.77 -7.05 -0.59
N THR A 63 4.19 -7.31 -1.83
CA THR A 63 4.50 -8.69 -2.26
C THR A 63 5.90 -9.16 -1.86
N LYS A 64 6.88 -8.25 -1.77
CA LYS A 64 8.27 -8.60 -1.40
C LYS A 64 8.44 -8.99 0.08
N PRO A 65 7.94 -8.21 1.07
CA PRO A 65 8.02 -8.61 2.47
C PRO A 65 7.03 -9.72 2.83
N ALA A 66 5.86 -9.81 2.19
CA ALA A 66 4.89 -10.87 2.49
C ALA A 66 5.37 -12.27 2.10
N LEU A 67 6.11 -12.41 0.98
CA LEU A 67 6.59 -13.72 0.53
C LEU A 67 7.73 -14.25 1.43
N HIS A 68 8.69 -13.40 1.81
CA HIS A 68 9.75 -13.76 2.77
C HIS A 68 9.18 -14.04 4.17
N TYR A 69 8.21 -13.25 4.62
CA TYR A 69 7.54 -13.46 5.89
C TYR A 69 6.80 -14.81 5.95
N LYS A 70 6.14 -15.19 4.85
CA LYS A 70 5.42 -16.47 4.77
C LYS A 70 6.37 -17.67 4.83
N VAL A 71 7.54 -17.60 4.19
CA VAL A 71 8.55 -18.67 4.25
C VAL A 71 9.14 -18.78 5.66
N ALA A 72 9.47 -17.66 6.30
CA ALA A 72 9.97 -17.64 7.69
C ALA A 72 8.96 -18.24 8.67
N MET A 73 7.67 -17.94 8.53
CA MET A 73 6.62 -18.54 9.35
C MET A 73 6.50 -20.05 9.18
N ILE A 74 6.58 -20.56 7.95
CA ILE A 74 6.48 -22.01 7.68
C ILE A 74 7.63 -22.77 8.36
N ILE A 75 8.87 -22.26 8.22
CA ILE A 75 10.05 -22.88 8.83
C ILE A 75 9.94 -22.86 10.36
N ASN A 76 9.55 -21.73 10.94
CA ASN A 76 9.38 -21.59 12.38
C ASN A 76 8.30 -22.53 12.93
N TYR A 77 7.17 -22.64 12.23
CA TYR A 77 6.07 -23.51 12.63
C TYR A 77 6.46 -25.00 12.59
N LEU A 78 7.09 -25.45 11.49
CA LEU A 78 7.55 -26.83 11.36
C LEU A 78 8.58 -27.20 12.44
N GLY A 79 9.55 -26.33 12.70
CA GLY A 79 10.52 -26.54 13.77
C GLY A 79 9.88 -26.65 15.15
N HIS A 80 8.83 -25.86 15.40
CA HIS A 80 8.11 -25.89 16.67
C HIS A 80 7.31 -27.19 16.86
N CYS A 81 6.63 -27.67 15.82
CA CYS A 81 5.91 -28.95 15.86
C CYS A 81 6.86 -30.13 16.16
N ILE A 82 8.03 -30.16 15.51
CA ILE A 82 9.03 -31.23 15.73
C ILE A 82 9.57 -31.18 17.16
N SER A 83 9.88 -29.97 17.66
CA SER A 83 10.42 -29.78 19.02
C SER A 83 9.42 -30.20 20.09
N ILE A 84 8.16 -29.79 19.96
CA ILE A 84 7.08 -30.21 20.87
C ILE A 84 6.88 -31.72 20.82
N GLY A 85 6.86 -32.32 19.63
CA GLY A 85 6.71 -33.77 19.48
C GLY A 85 7.84 -34.54 20.20
N ALA A 86 9.09 -34.12 20.02
CA ALA A 86 10.24 -34.71 20.69
C ALA A 86 10.15 -34.58 22.22
N LEU A 87 9.75 -33.40 22.72
CA LEU A 87 9.54 -33.15 24.14
C LEU A 87 8.45 -34.05 24.74
N ILE A 88 7.32 -34.22 24.05
CA ILE A 88 6.22 -35.09 24.51
C ILE A 88 6.70 -36.55 24.57
N VAL A 89 7.37 -37.03 23.53
CA VAL A 89 7.89 -38.42 23.50
C VAL A 89 8.88 -38.64 24.64
N ALA A 90 9.81 -37.70 24.86
CA ALA A 90 10.75 -37.80 25.97
C ALA A 90 10.03 -37.86 27.33
N PHE A 91 9.03 -36.99 27.54
CA PHE A 91 8.27 -36.97 28.79
C PHE A 91 7.49 -38.27 29.02
N LEU A 92 6.87 -38.82 27.97
CA LEU A 92 6.19 -40.11 28.03
C LEU A 92 7.14 -41.27 28.36
N LEU A 93 8.32 -41.29 27.74
CA LEU A 93 9.35 -42.28 28.09
C LEU A 93 9.75 -42.16 29.56
N PHE A 94 10.00 -40.95 30.06
CA PHE A 94 10.31 -40.73 31.48
C PHE A 94 9.17 -41.13 32.42
N LEU A 95 7.90 -40.96 32.03
CA LEU A 95 6.75 -41.36 32.84
C LEU A 95 6.45 -42.86 32.78
N CYS A 96 6.63 -43.50 31.63
CA CYS A 96 6.36 -44.94 31.47
C CYS A 96 7.52 -45.83 31.95
N LEU A 97 8.76 -45.35 31.91
CA LEU A 97 9.96 -46.07 32.41
C LEU A 97 10.27 -45.75 33.88
N ARG A 98 9.49 -44.89 34.54
CA ARG A 98 9.58 -44.59 35.97
C ARG A 98 8.48 -45.32 36.74
#